data_AF-A0A9P5KXI8-F1
#
_entry.id   AF-A0A9P5KXI8-F1
#
_cell.length_a   1.000
_cell.length_b   1.000
_cell.length_c   1.000
_cell.angle_alpha   90.00
_cell.angle_beta   90.00
_cell.angle_gamma   90.00
#
_symmetry.space_group_name_H-M   'P 1'
#
loop_
_entity.id
_entity.type
_entity.pdbx_description
1 polymer ?
#
loop_
_entity_poly.entity_id
_entity_poly.type
_entity_poly.pdbx_seq_one_letter_code
_entity_poly.pdbx_strand_id
1 'polypeptide(L)'
;MSWKLIKFNSTPKIVSIQPLLLPGKPLTDIQIVYRIESRQRIARIAPGEKEPHVVESDVVDYAAFSFDASKTPSRVFFAGTLFEFPAPNDSASAMMTSMKVKGDIFRQPPPTAVPSTN
;
A
#
# COMPACT_ATOMS: atom_id res chain seq x y z
N MET A 1 14.36 10.95 1.21
CA MET A 1 13.56 10.13 0.27
C MET A 1 12.70 11.08 -0.54
N SER A 2 12.73 10.96 -1.87
CA SER A 2 11.87 11.74 -2.78
C SER A 2 10.96 10.77 -3.52
N TRP A 3 9.65 11.03 -3.51
CA TRP A 3 8.64 10.24 -4.22
C TRP A 3 7.94 11.13 -5.23
N LYS A 4 7.69 10.59 -6.43
CA LYS A 4 6.96 11.27 -7.49
C LYS A 4 6.08 10.29 -8.25
N LEU A 5 4.80 10.61 -8.35
CA LEU A 5 3.90 10.00 -9.32
C LEU A 5 4.27 10.49 -10.73
N ILE A 6 4.61 9.58 -11.64
CA ILE A 6 4.92 9.93 -13.03
C ILE A 6 3.62 10.02 -13.84
N LYS A 7 2.81 8.97 -13.78
CA LYS A 7 1.52 8.88 -14.46
C LYS A 7 0.63 7.80 -13.86
N PHE A 8 -0.67 7.90 -14.12
CA PHE A 8 -1.58 6.76 -14.01
C PHE A 8 -1.50 5.93 -15.29
N ASN A 9 -1.33 4.62 -15.15
CA ASN A 9 -1.32 3.68 -16.29
C ASN A 9 -2.73 3.42 -16.81
N SER A 10 -3.74 3.54 -15.94
CA SER A 10 -5.15 3.45 -16.28
C SER A 10 -6.00 4.33 -15.34
N THR A 11 -7.25 4.61 -15.73
CA THR A 11 -8.19 5.35 -14.87
C THR A 11 -8.44 4.56 -13.58
N PRO A 12 -8.28 5.17 -12.39
CA PRO A 12 -8.60 4.51 -11.11
C PRO A 12 -9.99 3.92 -11.11
N LYS A 13 -10.11 2.66 -10.66
CA LYS A 13 -11.39 1.92 -10.65
C LYS A 13 -11.85 1.70 -9.22
N ILE A 14 -13.14 1.86 -8.95
CA ILE A 14 -13.74 1.45 -7.68
C ILE A 14 -13.82 -0.08 -7.66
N VAL A 15 -13.27 -0.70 -6.63
CA VAL A 15 -13.29 -2.15 -6.43
C VAL A 15 -14.27 -2.54 -5.34
N SER A 16 -14.43 -1.71 -4.31
CA SER A 16 -15.35 -1.97 -3.22
C SER A 16 -15.93 -0.70 -2.66
N ILE A 17 -17.21 -0.78 -2.26
CA ILE A 17 -17.92 0.26 -1.51
C ILE A 17 -18.56 -0.46 -0.34
N GLN A 18 -18.25 -0.04 0.88
CA GLN A 18 -18.73 -0.69 2.09
C GLN A 18 -19.21 0.35 3.11
N PRO A 19 -20.40 0.19 3.71
CA PRO A 19 -20.80 0.99 4.86
C PRO A 19 -19.90 0.66 6.06
N LEU A 20 -19.39 1.68 6.76
CA LEU A 20 -18.59 1.51 7.97
C LEU A 20 -19.49 1.67 9.20
N LEU A 21 -19.77 0.55 9.86
CA LEU A 21 -20.54 0.53 11.10
C LEU A 21 -19.63 0.84 12.29
N LEU A 22 -19.79 2.02 12.88
CA LEU A 22 -19.07 2.43 14.08
C LEU A 22 -19.96 2.24 15.33
N PRO A 23 -19.48 1.59 16.40
CA PRO A 23 -20.26 1.40 17.62
C PRO A 23 -20.76 2.74 18.20
N GLY A 24 -22.05 2.81 18.52
CA GLY A 24 -22.66 3.99 19.13
C GLY A 24 -22.83 5.19 18.19
N LYS A 25 -22.61 5.03 16.88
CA LYS A 25 -22.85 6.07 15.87
C LYS A 25 -23.87 5.61 14.81
N PRO A 26 -24.70 6.52 14.28
CA PRO A 26 -25.49 6.25 13.09
C PRO A 26 -24.59 5.87 11.91
N LEU A 27 -25.13 5.13 10.94
CA LEU A 27 -24.40 4.79 9.73
C LEU A 27 -24.21 6.04 8.86
N THR A 28 -23.09 6.72 9.08
CA THR A 28 -22.71 7.96 8.37
C THR A 28 -21.43 7.81 7.56
N ASP A 29 -20.69 6.73 7.74
CA ASP A 29 -19.37 6.54 7.16
C ASP A 29 -19.42 5.47 6.06
N ILE A 30 -18.81 5.76 4.91
CA ILE A 30 -18.69 4.84 3.78
C ILE A 30 -17.22 4.69 3.44
N GLN A 31 -16.74 3.46 3.31
CA GLN A 31 -15.41 3.17 2.80
C GLN A 31 -15.48 2.83 1.31
N ILE A 32 -14.63 3.46 0.50
CA ILE A 32 -14.47 3.16 -0.92
C ILE A 32 -13.02 2.76 -1.17
N VAL A 33 -12.82 1.62 -1.83
CA VAL A 33 -11.51 1.11 -2.23
C VAL A 33 -11.33 1.33 -3.72
N TYR A 34 -10.28 2.08 -4.08
CA TYR A 34 -9.87 2.29 -5.46
C TYR A 34 -8.66 1.44 -5.80
N ARG A 35 -8.70 0.79 -6.97
CA ARG A 35 -7.51 0.20 -7.60
C ARG A 35 -6.87 1.23 -8.52
N ILE A 36 -5.62 1.53 -8.24
CA ILE A 36 -4.82 2.55 -8.90
C ILE A 36 -3.62 1.86 -9.53
N GLU A 37 -3.55 1.87 -10.86
CA GLU A 37 -2.37 1.44 -11.60
C GLU A 37 -1.55 2.67 -11.96
N SER A 38 -0.31 2.73 -11.51
CA SER A 38 0.53 3.91 -11.70
C SER A 38 2.00 3.59 -11.92
N ARG A 39 2.71 4.51 -12.56
CA ARG A 39 4.16 4.51 -12.64
C ARG A 39 4.72 5.54 -11.66
N GLN A 40 5.57 5.10 -10.75
CA GLN A 40 6.10 5.93 -9.66
C GLN A 40 7.62 5.96 -9.70
N ARG A 41 8.21 7.08 -9.27
CA ARG A 41 9.65 7.28 -9.09
C ARG A 41 9.97 7.49 -7.62
N ILE A 42 10.91 6.71 -7.11
CA ILE A 42 11.43 6.82 -5.75
C ILE A 42 12.93 7.06 -5.82
N ALA A 43 13.40 8.17 -5.23
CA ALA A 43 14.81 8.42 -5.00
C ALA A 43 15.14 8.27 -3.52
N ARG A 44 16.06 7.37 -3.19
CA ARG A 44 16.57 7.16 -1.83
C ARG A 44 18.08 7.46 -1.82
N ILE A 45 18.53 8.13 -0.77
CA ILE A 45 19.95 8.35 -0.51
C ILE A 45 20.24 7.58 0.76
N ALA A 46 21.12 6.58 0.71
CA ALA A 46 21.52 5.87 1.91
C ALA A 46 22.51 6.73 2.74
N PRO A 47 22.58 6.54 4.07
CA PRO A 47 23.59 7.23 4.88
C PRO A 47 25.00 6.95 4.35
N GLY A 48 25.73 8.00 3.97
CA GLY A 48 27.10 7.91 3.44
C GLY A 48 27.21 7.89 1.91
N GLU A 49 26.11 7.74 1.19
CA GLU A 49 26.11 7.85 -0.27
C GLU A 49 25.93 9.30 -0.73
N LYS A 50 26.70 9.70 -1.75
CA LYS A 50 26.59 11.03 -2.37
C LYS A 50 25.56 11.07 -3.50
N GLU A 51 25.29 9.94 -4.13
CA GLU A 51 24.38 9.84 -5.28
C GLU A 51 23.06 9.17 -4.88
N PRO A 52 21.90 9.70 -5.29
CA PRO A 52 20.61 9.08 -5.02
C PRO A 52 20.40 7.82 -5.87
N HIS A 53 20.03 6.71 -5.23
CA HIS A 53 19.44 5.57 -5.92
C HIS A 53 18.03 5.92 -6.36
N VAL A 54 17.84 5.99 -7.68
CA VAL A 54 16.55 6.28 -8.30
C VAL A 54 15.97 4.99 -8.87
N VAL A 55 14.77 4.64 -8.42
CA VAL A 55 14.00 3.50 -8.95
C VAL A 55 12.70 4.04 -9.54
N GLU A 56 12.41 3.65 -10.76
CA GLU A 56 11.08 3.81 -11.37
C GLU A 56 10.43 2.44 -11.52
N SER A 57 9.18 2.33 -11.09
CA SER A 57 8.45 1.07 -11.13
C SER A 57 6.96 1.29 -11.42
N ASP A 58 6.36 0.33 -12.11
CA ASP A 58 4.91 0.21 -12.22
C ASP A 58 4.37 -0.49 -10.96
N VAL A 59 3.31 0.09 -10.37
CA VAL A 59 2.74 -0.32 -9.08
C VAL A 59 1.22 -0.37 -9.19
N VAL A 60 0.61 -1.40 -8.59
CA VAL A 60 -0.84 -1.54 -8.41
C VAL A 60 -1.17 -1.37 -6.94
N ASP A 61 -1.87 -0.28 -6.62
CA ASP A 61 -2.25 0.10 -5.26
C ASP A 61 -3.76 0.00 -5.08
N TYR A 62 -4.21 -0.64 -4.00
CA TYR A 62 -5.61 -0.60 -3.56
C TYR A 62 -5.76 0.40 -2.43
N ALA A 63 -6.10 1.64 -2.76
CA ALA A 63 -6.23 2.74 -1.83
C ALA A 63 -7.64 2.80 -1.24
N ALA A 64 -7.75 2.68 0.08
CA ALA A 64 -8.99 2.80 0.81
C ALA A 64 -9.18 4.23 1.34
N PHE A 65 -10.36 4.79 1.11
CA PHE A 65 -10.78 6.10 1.62
C PHE A 65 -12.10 5.95 2.39
N SER A 66 -12.19 6.56 3.55
CA SER A 66 -13.41 6.65 4.35
C SER A 66 -14.03 8.03 4.17
N PHE A 67 -15.32 8.07 3.90
CA PHE A 67 -16.11 9.27 3.65
C PHE A 67 -17.15 9.43 4.75
N ASP A 68 -17.11 10.58 5.43
CA ASP A 68 -18.19 11.03 6.31
C ASP A 68 -19.31 11.62 5.44
N ALA A 69 -20.33 10.81 5.15
CA ALA A 69 -21.49 11.15 4.34
C ALA A 69 -22.52 12.02 5.08
N SER A 70 -22.29 12.34 6.37
CA SER A 70 -23.14 13.27 7.12
C SER A 70 -22.87 14.76 6.81
N LYS A 71 -21.79 15.06 6.07
CA LYS A 71 -21.36 16.44 5.76
C LYS A 71 -21.35 16.70 4.25
N THR A 72 -21.59 17.96 3.89
CA THR A 72 -21.53 18.44 2.50
C THR A 72 -20.63 19.69 2.42
N PRO A 73 -19.44 19.62 1.80
CA PRO A 73 -18.84 18.44 1.17
C PRO A 73 -18.43 17.37 2.20
N SER A 74 -18.41 16.11 1.77
CA SER A 74 -18.02 14.99 2.63
C SER A 74 -16.59 15.16 3.12
N ARG A 75 -16.32 14.83 4.38
CA ARG A 75 -14.93 14.73 4.85
C ARG A 75 -14.36 13.38 4.43
N VAL A 76 -13.15 13.41 3.89
CA VAL A 76 -12.47 12.21 3.36
C VAL A 76 -11.22 11.93 4.18
N PHE A 77 -11.06 10.68 4.60
CA PHE A 77 -9.89 10.19 5.31
C PHE A 77 -9.24 9.08 4.50
N PHE A 78 -7.93 9.15 4.31
CA PHE A 78 -7.18 8.05 3.73
C PHE A 78 -6.98 6.96 4.80
N ALA A 79 -7.54 5.77 4.57
CA ALA A 79 -7.48 4.66 5.50
C ALA A 79 -6.22 3.80 5.32
N GLY A 80 -5.65 3.78 4.11
CA GLY A 80 -4.43 3.04 3.80
C GLY A 80 -4.42 2.44 2.40
N THR A 81 -3.34 1.73 2.08
CA THR A 81 -3.18 1.00 0.82
C THR A 81 -2.90 -0.48 1.07
N LEU A 82 -3.53 -1.33 0.27
CA LEU A 82 -3.14 -2.73 0.12
C LEU A 82 -2.33 -2.87 -1.18
N PHE A 83 -1.16 -3.50 -1.09
CA PHE A 83 -0.25 -3.69 -2.23
C PHE A 83 -0.34 -5.14 -2.72
N GLU A 84 -0.52 -5.32 -4.03
CA GLU A 84 -0.26 -6.60 -4.70
C GLU A 84 1.26 -6.77 -4.84
N PHE A 85 1.92 -7.22 -3.78
CA PHE A 85 3.24 -7.82 -3.91
C PHE A 85 3.05 -9.34 -3.86
N PRO A 86 3.82 -10.15 -4.62
CA PRO A 86 3.81 -11.58 -4.41
C PRO A 86 4.03 -11.82 -2.92
N ALA A 87 3.08 -12.52 -2.29
CA ALA A 87 3.24 -12.93 -0.92
C ALA A 87 4.61 -13.64 -0.83
N PRO A 88 5.44 -13.36 0.19
CA PRO A 88 6.58 -14.23 0.45
C PRO A 88 6.03 -15.65 0.48
N ASN A 89 6.80 -16.61 -0.03
CA ASN A 89 6.42 -18.02 -0.22
C ASN A 89 6.14 -18.76 1.12
N ASP A 90 5.89 -18.01 2.19
CA ASP A 90 5.58 -18.44 3.52
C ASP A 90 4.08 -18.79 3.61
N SER A 91 3.79 -19.92 4.24
CA SER A 91 2.40 -20.30 4.53
C SER A 91 1.67 -19.17 5.26
N ALA A 92 0.39 -18.96 4.94
CA ALA A 92 -0.44 -17.91 5.55
C ALA A 92 -0.39 -17.91 7.10
N SER A 93 -0.17 -19.07 7.72
CA SER A 93 0.01 -19.23 9.17
C SER A 93 1.26 -18.52 9.73
N ALA A 94 2.38 -18.59 9.02
CA ALA A 94 3.63 -17.94 9.41
C ALA A 94 3.51 -16.42 9.27
N MET A 95 2.81 -15.96 8.23
CA MET A 95 2.53 -14.55 7.98
C MET A 95 1.66 -13.94 9.08
N MET A 96 0.55 -14.61 9.47
CA MET A 96 -0.33 -14.16 10.55
C MET A 96 0.39 -14.13 11.91
N THR A 97 1.28 -15.07 12.17
CA THR A 97 2.08 -15.10 13.41
C THR A 97 3.07 -13.94 13.44
N SER A 98 3.71 -13.64 12.31
CA SER A 98 4.60 -12.49 12.15
C SER A 98 3.87 -11.16 12.40
N MET A 99 2.64 -11.00 11.88
CA MET A 99 1.81 -9.82 12.10
C MET A 99 1.46 -9.60 13.58
N LYS A 100 1.15 -10.67 14.32
CA LYS A 100 0.87 -10.58 15.76
C LYS A 100 2.06 -10.07 16.56
N VAL A 101 3.27 -10.48 16.18
CA VAL A 101 4.50 -10.14 16.91
C VAL A 101 5.04 -8.77 16.52
N LYS A 102 4.91 -8.39 15.25
CA LYS A 102 5.59 -7.22 14.67
C LYS A 102 4.65 -6.06 14.35
N GLY A 103 3.34 -6.26 14.49
CA GLY A 103 2.31 -5.25 14.25
C GLY A 103 1.99 -4.98 12.77
N ASP A 104 2.75 -5.58 11.85
CA ASP A 104 2.56 -5.48 10.40
C ASP A 104 3.09 -6.75 9.71
N ILE A 105 2.79 -6.91 8.42
CA ILE A 105 3.37 -7.94 7.57
C ILE A 105 4.87 -7.64 7.40
N PHE A 106 5.68 -8.22 8.28
CA PHE A 106 7.13 -8.13 8.19
C PHE A 106 7.65 -8.91 6.99
N ARG A 107 8.21 -8.18 6.02
CA ARG A 107 8.84 -8.74 4.82
C ARG A 107 10.31 -8.97 5.13
N GLN A 108 10.78 -10.22 5.03
CA GLN A 108 12.22 -10.48 5.09
C GLN A 108 12.89 -9.89 3.84
N PRO A 109 14.12 -9.31 3.97
CA PRO A 109 14.89 -8.91 2.81
C PRO A 109 15.14 -10.12 1.88
N PRO A 110 15.24 -9.91 0.56
CA PRO A 110 15.48 -11.00 -0.38
C PRO A 110 16.78 -11.76 0.00
N PRO A 111 16.81 -13.09 -0.16
CA PRO A 111 18.02 -13.87 0.10
C PRO A 111 19.16 -13.29 -0.73
N THR A 112 20.30 -13.03 -0.10
CA THR A 112 21.50 -12.58 -0.81
C THR A 112 21.85 -13.65 -1.83
N ALA A 113 21.88 -13.28 -3.12
CA ALA A 113 22.23 -14.20 -4.19
C ALA A 113 23.60 -14.81 -3.89
N VAL A 114 23.63 -16.11 -3.57
CA VAL A 114 24.87 -16.86 -3.48
C VAL A 114 25.42 -16.96 -4.91
N PRO A 115 26.63 -16.49 -5.19
CA PRO A 115 27.22 -16.62 -6.51
C PRO A 115 27.35 -18.12 -6.83
N SER A 116 26.81 -18.52 -7.98
CA SER A 116 26.94 -19.88 -8.49
C SER A 116 28.42 -20.16 -8.77
N THR A 117 29.03 -21.01 -7.96
CA THR A 117 30.32 -21.63 -8.28
C THR A 117 30.10 -22.66 -9.40
N ASN A 118 30.76 -22.42 -10.54
CA ASN A 118 30.98 -23.41 -11.60
C ASN A 118 31.78 -24.61 -11.09
#